data_AF-A0A9P0L1D5-F1
#
_entry.id   AF-A0A9P0L1D5-F1
#
_cell.length_a   1.000
_cell.length_b   1.000
_cell.length_c   1.000
_cell.angle_alpha   90.00
_cell.angle_beta   90.00
_cell.angle_gamma   90.00
#
_symmetry.space_group_name_H-M   'P 1'
#
loop_
_entity.id
_entity.type
_entity.pdbx_description
1 polymer ?
#
loop_
_entity_poly.entity_id
_entity_poly.type
_entity_poly.pdbx_seq_one_letter_code
_entity_poly.pdbx_strand_id
1 'polypeptide(L)' 'MQLRCSFLVCAVALLGFAVADELKIEVMYKPEVCDLKSKSGDMLTMHYTGTLTDGTKFDSRLVFLKN' A
#
# COMPACT_ATOMS: atom_id res chain seq x y z
N MET A 1 -34.89 -27.87 -12.72
CA MET A 1 -33.68 -27.33 -13.40
C MET A 1 -33.25 -25.93 -12.93
N GLN A 2 -34.11 -25.11 -12.32
CA GLN A 2 -33.77 -23.76 -11.83
C GLN A 2 -32.90 -23.71 -10.56
N LEU A 3 -32.89 -24.78 -9.76
CA LEU A 3 -32.24 -24.80 -8.45
C LEU A 3 -30.71 -25.06 -8.51
N ARG A 4 -30.20 -25.50 -9.66
CA ARG A 4 -28.77 -25.82 -9.86
C ARG A 4 -27.96 -24.60 -10.29
N CYS A 5 -28.56 -23.68 -11.05
CA CYS A 5 -27.90 -22.43 -11.44
C CYS A 5 -27.72 -21.48 -10.26
N SER A 6 -28.69 -21.42 -9.34
CA SER A 6 -28.62 -20.51 -8.18
C SER A 6 -27.49 -20.89 -7.21
N PHE A 7 -27.24 -22.18 -6.98
CA PHE A 7 -26.12 -22.64 -6.14
C PHE A 7 -24.75 -22.37 -6.77
N LEU A 8 -24.64 -22.54 -8.09
CA LEU A 8 -23.38 -22.31 -8.80
C LEU A 8 -22.99 -20.83 -8.81
N VAL A 9 -23.97 -19.92 -8.92
CA VAL A 9 -23.75 -18.47 -8.91
C VAL A 9 -23.26 -17.99 -7.54
N CYS A 10 -23.82 -18.49 -6.43
CA CYS A 10 -23.33 -18.17 -5.09
C CYS A 10 -21.90 -18.69 -4.83
N ALA A 11 -21.58 -19.90 -5.31
CA ALA A 11 -20.24 -20.47 -5.13
C ALA A 11 -19.15 -19.68 -5.87
N VAL A 12 -19.46 -19.16 -7.06
CA VAL A 12 -18.53 -18.34 -7.86
C VAL A 12 -18.34 -16.94 -7.24
N ALA A 13 -19.38 -16.35 -6.65
CA ALA A 13 -19.30 -15.03 -6.02
C ALA A 13 -18.41 -14.99 -4.76
N LEU A 14 -18.24 -16.13 -4.07
CA LEU A 14 -17.44 -16.23 -2.84
C LEU A 14 -15.92 -16.32 -3.06
N LEU A 15 -15.46 -16.60 -4.29
CA LEU A 15 -14.04 -16.83 -4.59
C LEU A 15 -13.27 -15.54 -4.94
N GLY A 16 -13.95 -14.40 -5.08
CA GLY A 16 -13.39 -13.18 -5.65
C GLY A 16 -12.97 -12.09 -4.67
N PHE A 17 -12.81 -12.38 -3.37
CA PHE A 17 -12.37 -11.36 -2.41
C PHE A 17 -10.84 -11.28 -2.38
N ALA A 18 -10.28 -10.31 -3.09
CA ALA A 18 -8.91 -9.89 -2.88
C ALA A 18 -8.81 -9.19 -1.51
N VAL A 19 -8.28 -9.89 -0.51
CA VAL A 19 -7.95 -9.30 0.78
C VAL A 19 -6.72 -8.43 0.56
N ALA A 20 -6.86 -7.12 0.72
CA ALA A 20 -5.71 -6.23 0.79
C ALA A 20 -5.02 -6.45 2.15
N ASP A 21 -3.72 -6.75 2.12
CA ASP A 21 -2.93 -6.83 3.33
C ASP A 21 -2.86 -5.45 4.02
N GLU A 22 -2.71 -5.48 5.35
CA GLU A 22 -2.45 -4.28 6.14
C GLU A 22 -1.08 -3.68 5.76
N LEU A 23 -0.99 -2.34 5.77
CA LEU A 23 0.25 -1.63 5.47
C LEU A 23 1.32 -1.94 6.53
N LYS A 24 2.43 -2.54 6.09
CA LYS A 24 3.62 -2.76 6.92
C LYS A 24 4.61 -1.62 6.72
N ILE A 25 5.12 -1.09 7.83
CA ILE A 25 6.09 0.01 7.84
C ILE A 25 7.35 -0.47 8.54
N GLU A 26 8.49 -0.37 7.85
CA GLU A 26 9.80 -0.74 8.38
C GLU A 26 10.79 0.41 8.23
N VAL A 27 11.63 0.61 9.25
CA VAL A 27 12.68 1.63 9.25
C VAL A 27 14.00 0.99 8.83
N MET A 28 14.37 1.15 7.57
CA MET A 28 15.62 0.58 7.04
C MET A 28 16.86 1.31 7.56
N TYR A 29 16.76 2.62 7.75
CA TYR A 29 17.85 3.46 8.24
C TYR A 29 17.29 4.59 9.10
N LYS A 30 17.95 4.83 10.24
CA LYS A 30 17.72 5.98 11.09
C LYS A 30 19.09 6.44 11.61
N PRO A 31 19.49 7.70 11.40
CA PRO A 31 20.74 8.22 11.95
C PRO A 31 20.74 8.16 13.48
N GLU A 32 21.93 8.05 14.09
CA GLU A 32 22.09 8.06 15.55
C GLU A 32 21.55 9.36 16.17
N VAL A 33 21.86 10.49 15.54
CA VAL A 33 21.38 11.82 15.96
C VAL A 33 20.35 12.33 14.95
N CYS A 34 19.12 12.54 15.43
CA CYS A 34 18.00 13.05 14.64
C CYS A 34 17.06 13.83 15.58
N ASP A 35 17.48 15.04 15.93
CA ASP A 35 16.81 15.86 16.93
C ASP A 35 15.51 16.50 16.41
N LEU A 36 15.47 16.78 15.10
CA LEU A 36 14.29 17.29 14.42
C LEU A 36 13.53 16.14 13.76
N LYS A 37 12.30 15.92 14.22
CA LYS A 37 11.36 14.97 13.62
C LYS A 37 10.18 15.72 13.02
N SER A 38 9.60 15.16 11.97
CA SER A 38 8.36 15.67 11.40
C SER A 38 7.22 15.57 12.41
N LYS A 39 6.33 16.57 12.38
CA LYS A 39 5.08 16.62 13.15
C LYS A 39 3.92 16.93 12.22
N SER A 40 2.70 16.74 12.71
CA SER A 40 1.51 17.02 11.89
C SER A 40 1.47 18.50 11.51
N GLY A 41 1.12 18.77 10.25
CA GLY A 41 1.08 20.07 9.62
C GLY A 41 2.37 20.45 8.87
N ASP A 42 3.48 19.74 9.10
CA ASP A 42 4.75 20.01 8.40
C ASP A 42 4.65 19.68 6.91
N MET A 43 5.38 20.45 6.10
CA MET A 43 5.62 20.15 4.70
C MET A 43 6.92 19.38 4.55
N LEU A 44 6.83 18.16 4.02
CA LEU A 44 7.96 17.26 3.77
C LEU A 44 8.28 17.24 2.28
N THR A 45 9.57 17.21 1.95
CA THR A 45 10.06 17.05 0.59
C THR A 45 10.92 15.79 0.53
N MET A 46 10.56 14.83 -0.33
CA MET A 46 11.20 13.52 -0.36
C MET A 46 11.34 13.01 -1.79
N HIS A 47 12.42 12.29 -2.08
CA HIS A 47 12.47 11.43 -3.26
C HIS A 47 11.87 10.09 -2.89
N TYR A 48 10.77 9.70 -3.54
CA TYR A 48 10.17 8.38 -3.36
C TYR A 48 10.46 7.47 -4.54
N THR A 49 10.37 6.17 -4.29
CA THR A 49 10.39 5.13 -5.33
C THR A 49 9.28 4.14 -5.00
N GLY A 50 8.39 3.88 -5.97
CA GLY A 50 7.32 2.90 -5.86
C GLY A 50 7.60 1.69 -6.73
N THR A 51 7.48 0.49 -6.15
CA THR A 51 7.67 -0.79 -6.84
C THR A 51 6.46 -1.70 -6.63
N LEU A 52 6.19 -2.57 -7.60
CA LEU A 52 5.29 -3.71 -7.43
C LEU A 52 5.96 -4.79 -6.55
N THR A 53 5.20 -5.82 -6.18
CA THR A 53 5.69 -6.93 -5.34
C THR A 53 6.80 -7.76 -5.99
N ASP A 54 6.89 -7.74 -7.33
CA ASP A 54 7.97 -8.36 -8.10
C ASP A 54 9.22 -7.47 -8.23
N GLY A 55 9.20 -6.27 -7.63
CA GLY A 55 10.28 -5.30 -7.69
C GLY A 55 10.22 -4.37 -8.91
N THR A 56 9.28 -4.55 -9.84
CA THR A 56 9.13 -3.67 -10.99
C THR A 56 8.79 -2.26 -10.53
N LYS A 57 9.66 -1.30 -10.84
CA LYS A 57 9.45 0.11 -10.51
C LYS A 57 8.36 0.72 -11.39
N PHE A 58 7.31 1.27 -10.78
CA PHE A 58 6.25 1.98 -11.51
C PHE A 58 6.40 3.50 -11.44
N ASP A 59 7.09 4.05 -10.43
CA ASP A 59 7.31 5.49 -10.30
C ASP A 59 8.54 5.81 -9.44
N SER A 60 9.15 6.98 -9.66
CA SER A 60 10.21 7.52 -8.81
C SER A 60 10.42 9.00 -9.10
N ARG A 61 10.07 9.87 -8.14
CA ARG A 61 10.11 11.33 -8.32
C ARG A 61 10.20 12.08 -6.99
N LEU A 62 10.44 13.38 -7.06
CA LEU A 62 10.37 14.29 -5.92
C LEU A 62 8.91 14.58 -5.58
N VAL A 63 8.54 14.50 -4.30
CA VAL A 63 7.19 14.82 -3.79
C VAL A 63 7.24 15.81 -2.65
N PHE A 64 6.16 16.58 -2.56
CA PHE A 64 5.87 17.51 -1.48
C PHE A 64 4.62 17.02 -0.74
N LEU A 65 4.79 16.57 0.50
CA LEU A 65 3.73 15.95 1.30
C LEU A 65 3.46 16.78 2.55
N LYS A 66 2.18 16.94 2.88
CA LYS A 66 1.79 17.51 4.17
C LYS A 66 1.58 16.37 5.16
N ASN A 67 2.37 16.37 6.23
CA ASN A 67 2.26 15.42 7.33
C ASN A 67 1.15 15.81 8.32
#